data_AF-A0A1V5CTW1-F1
#
_entry.id   AF-A0A1V5CTW1-F1
#
_cell.length_a   1.000
_cell.length_b   1.000
_cell.length_c   1.000
_cell.angle_alpha   90.00
_cell.angle_beta   90.00
_cell.angle_gamma   90.00
#
_symmetry.space_group_name_H-M   'P 1'
#
loop_
_entity.id
_entity.type
_entity.pdbx_description
1 polymer ?
#
loop_
_entity_poly.entity_id
_entity_poly.type
_entity_poly.pdbx_seq_one_letter_code
_entity_poly.pdbx_strand_id
1 'polypeptide(L)'
;MSLKAGDITAASEMSKAIFDQLDKNLMSQADKDAMKAADLEVIRAGWRKLAYSIAQGITDYINANLEIIGVKTAVTGNTGQGGTDLHTHSVNLTGVQSSSGIGHAKTET
;
A
#
# COMPACT_ATOMS: atom_id res chain seq x y z
N MET A 1 -8.53 2.69 6.34
CA MET A 1 -7.48 1.91 7.02
C MET A 1 -6.17 2.19 6.30
N SER A 2 -5.17 2.72 6.97
CA SER A 2 -3.84 2.92 6.38
C SER A 2 -3.16 1.56 6.22
N LEU A 3 -2.75 1.19 5.00
CA LEU A 3 -1.93 0.01 4.76
C LEU A 3 -0.51 0.28 5.28
N LYS A 4 -0.23 -0.15 6.51
CA LYS A 4 1.08 0.04 7.14
C LYS A 4 1.93 -1.22 7.00
N ALA A 5 3.17 -1.06 6.56
CA ALA A 5 4.11 -2.17 6.45
C ALA A 5 4.47 -2.79 7.82
N GLY A 6 4.47 -1.97 8.88
CA GLY A 6 4.93 -2.37 10.21
C GLY A 6 6.44 -2.15 10.34
N ASP A 7 7.16 -3.15 10.85
CA ASP A 7 8.57 -3.03 11.21
C ASP A 7 9.39 -4.26 10.77
N ILE A 8 10.72 -4.12 10.71
CA ILE A 8 11.65 -5.16 10.26
C ILE A 8 11.69 -6.40 11.17
N THR A 9 11.23 -6.27 12.41
CA THR A 9 11.09 -7.40 13.34
C THR A 9 9.76 -8.14 13.16
N ALA A 10 8.91 -7.66 12.23
CA ALA A 10 7.57 -8.20 11.97
C ALA A 10 6.73 -8.32 13.25
N ALA A 11 6.84 -7.34 14.15
CA ALA A 11 6.11 -7.35 15.42
C ALA A 11 4.66 -6.87 15.27
N SER A 12 4.32 -6.19 14.17
CA SER A 12 2.99 -5.58 13.97
C SER A 12 2.58 -5.52 12.49
N GLU A 13 1.30 -5.19 12.26
CA GLU A 13 0.74 -4.87 10.95
C GLU A 13 0.90 -5.98 9.88
N MET A 14 1.12 -5.61 8.61
CA MET A 14 1.23 -6.54 7.48
C MET A 14 2.46 -7.44 7.58
N SER A 15 3.61 -6.90 8.01
CA SER A 15 4.83 -7.71 8.18
C SER A 15 4.62 -8.83 9.20
N LYS A 16 3.91 -8.59 10.31
CA LYS A 16 3.52 -9.66 11.25
C LYS A 16 2.64 -10.71 10.60
N ALA A 17 1.58 -10.29 9.90
CA ALA A 17 0.65 -11.22 9.27
C ALA A 17 1.36 -12.12 8.23
N ILE A 18 2.29 -11.56 7.46
CA ILE A 18 3.10 -12.31 6.49
C ILE A 18 4.06 -13.25 7.23
N PHE A 19 4.76 -12.77 8.26
CA PHE A 19 5.67 -13.61 9.05
C PHE A 19 4.95 -14.80 9.67
N ASP A 20 3.77 -14.60 10.26
CA ASP A 20 2.98 -15.69 10.86
C ASP A 20 2.60 -16.75 9.81
N GLN A 21 2.30 -16.35 8.57
CA GLN A 21 2.05 -17.28 7.46
C GLN A 21 3.32 -18.00 7.00
N LEU A 22 4.46 -17.31 6.96
CA LEU A 22 5.75 -17.91 6.62
C LEU A 22 6.13 -18.96 7.67
N ASP A 23 6.06 -18.61 8.97
CA ASP A 23 6.38 -19.53 10.05
C ASP A 23 5.41 -20.72 10.05
N LYS A 24 4.11 -20.50 9.83
CA LYS A 24 3.13 -21.60 9.79
C LYS A 24 3.31 -22.56 8.61
N ASN A 25 3.60 -22.05 7.41
CA ASN A 25 3.46 -22.85 6.19
C ASN A 25 4.78 -23.32 5.57
N LEU A 26 5.91 -22.65 5.84
CA LEU A 26 7.19 -23.02 5.23
C LEU A 26 7.90 -24.19 5.92
N MET A 27 7.51 -24.51 7.15
CA MET A 27 8.14 -25.59 7.92
C MET A 27 7.14 -26.25 8.85
N SER A 28 7.16 -27.59 8.88
CA SER A 28 6.31 -28.36 9.78
C SER A 28 6.74 -28.16 11.23
N GLN A 29 5.83 -28.37 12.19
CA GLN A 29 6.18 -28.26 13.60
C GLN A 29 7.23 -29.31 14.02
N ALA A 30 7.18 -30.51 13.45
CA ALA A 30 8.14 -31.57 13.73
C ALA A 30 9.58 -31.18 13.32
N ASP A 31 9.73 -30.52 12.17
CA ASP A 31 11.04 -30.05 11.72
C ASP A 31 11.57 -28.92 12.62
N LYS A 32 10.69 -28.00 13.04
CA LYS A 32 11.06 -26.92 13.98
C LYS A 32 11.54 -27.47 15.31
N ASP A 33 10.86 -28.50 15.82
CA ASP A 33 11.18 -29.13 17.11
C ASP A 33 12.48 -29.96 17.03
N ALA A 34 12.80 -30.52 15.86
CA ALA A 34 14.03 -31.27 15.62
C ALA A 34 15.27 -30.37 15.42
N MET A 35 15.07 -29.09 15.09
CA MET A 35 16.15 -28.13 14.88
C MET A 35 16.70 -27.56 16.19
N LYS A 36 17.98 -27.19 16.18
CA LYS A 36 18.55 -26.40 17.28
C LYS A 36 17.90 -25.02 17.28
N ALA A 37 17.56 -24.52 18.48
CA ALA A 37 16.91 -23.23 18.64
C ALA A 37 17.67 -22.06 17.97
N ALA A 38 19.01 -22.11 17.97
CA ALA A 38 19.85 -21.10 17.31
C ALA A 38 19.66 -21.09 15.79
N ASP A 39 19.61 -22.27 15.16
CA ASP A 39 19.44 -22.41 13.72
C ASP A 39 18.03 -21.98 13.29
N LEU A 40 17.01 -22.34 14.09
CA LEU A 40 15.64 -21.92 13.87
C LEU A 40 15.49 -20.40 13.97
N GLU A 41 16.19 -19.75 14.89
CA GLU A 41 16.14 -18.29 15.03
C GLU A 41 16.81 -17.57 13.86
N VAL A 42 17.89 -18.12 13.29
CA VAL A 42 18.50 -17.59 12.05
C VAL A 42 17.49 -17.63 10.90
N ILE A 43 16.76 -18.74 10.74
CA ILE A 43 15.71 -18.87 9.72
C ILE A 43 14.58 -17.86 9.96
N ARG A 44 14.08 -17.76 11.19
CA ARG A 44 13.04 -16.79 11.55
C ARG A 44 13.48 -15.36 11.34
N ALA A 45 14.73 -15.01 11.65
CA ALA A 45 15.29 -13.69 11.38
C ALA A 45 15.29 -13.39 9.86
N GLY A 46 15.58 -14.38 9.02
CA GLY A 46 15.45 -14.26 7.57
C GLY A 46 13.99 -14.04 7.13
N TRP A 47 13.05 -14.79 7.69
CA TRP A 47 11.62 -14.63 7.38
C TRP A 47 11.04 -13.30 7.81
N ARG A 48 11.45 -12.73 8.96
CA ARG A 48 11.02 -11.39 9.39
C ARG A 48 11.46 -10.32 8.39
N LYS A 49 12.72 -10.39 7.93
CA LYS A 49 13.24 -9.48 6.89
C LYS A 49 12.46 -9.62 5.58
N LEU A 50 12.20 -10.85 5.13
CA LEU A 50 11.39 -11.09 3.94
C LEU A 50 9.98 -10.53 4.08
N ALA A 51 9.31 -10.81 5.21
CA ALA A 51 7.97 -10.34 5.50
C ALA A 51 7.88 -8.82 5.49
N TYR A 52 8.85 -8.14 6.12
CA TYR A 52 8.94 -6.68 6.09
C TYR A 52 9.19 -6.15 4.68
N SER A 53 10.14 -6.72 3.93
CA SER A 53 10.41 -6.28 2.55
C SER A 53 9.18 -6.42 1.63
N ILE A 54 8.40 -7.49 1.79
CA ILE A 54 7.14 -7.67 1.05
C ILE A 54 6.12 -6.60 1.47
N ALA A 55 5.90 -6.44 2.77
CA ALA A 55 4.95 -5.47 3.30
C ALA A 55 5.30 -4.04 2.87
N GLN A 56 6.59 -3.68 2.95
CA GLN A 56 7.11 -2.39 2.55
C GLN A 56 6.97 -2.19 1.04
N GLY A 57 7.37 -3.17 0.22
CA GLY A 57 7.23 -3.09 -1.23
C GLY A 57 5.78 -2.94 -1.69
N ILE A 58 4.83 -3.61 -1.03
CA ILE A 58 3.39 -3.43 -1.31
C ILE A 58 2.92 -2.04 -0.89
N THR A 59 3.26 -1.57 0.32
CA THR A 59 2.90 -0.22 0.77
C THR A 59 3.46 0.85 -0.16
N ASP A 60 4.73 0.71 -0.56
CA ASP A 60 5.40 1.66 -1.45
C ASP A 60 4.78 1.62 -2.85
N TYR A 61 4.48 0.43 -3.38
CA TYR A 61 3.78 0.28 -4.65
C TYR A 61 2.42 0.98 -4.61
N ILE A 62 1.64 0.74 -3.56
CA ILE A 62 0.32 1.33 -3.41
C ILE A 62 0.40 2.85 -3.25
N ASN A 63 1.32 3.36 -2.42
CA ASN A 63 1.52 4.79 -2.25
C ASN A 63 1.98 5.46 -3.55
N ALA A 64 2.89 4.84 -4.29
CA ALA A 64 3.40 5.37 -5.56
C ALA A 64 2.35 5.37 -6.68
N ASN A 65 1.34 4.49 -6.63
CA ASN A 65 0.35 4.32 -7.72
C ASN A 65 -1.06 4.81 -7.37
N LEU A 66 -1.43 4.96 -6.09
CA LEU A 66 -2.74 5.45 -5.65
C LEU A 66 -2.79 6.96 -5.37
N GLU A 67 -1.75 7.72 -5.72
CA GLU A 67 -1.72 9.14 -5.41
C GLU A 67 -2.61 9.95 -6.36
N ILE A 68 -3.88 10.13 -5.99
CA ILE A 68 -4.53 11.43 -6.24
C ILE A 68 -3.87 12.40 -5.26
N ILE A 69 -2.77 13.02 -5.71
CA ILE A 69 -1.92 13.96 -4.95
C ILE A 69 -2.75 15.12 -4.38
N GLY A 70 -3.86 15.43 -5.03
CA GLY A 70 -4.88 16.34 -4.54
C GLY A 70 -6.02 16.44 -5.54
N VAL A 71 -7.18 16.84 -5.05
CA VAL A 71 -8.33 17.18 -5.88
C VAL A 71 -8.38 18.71 -5.96
N LYS A 72 -7.96 19.29 -7.10
CA LYS A 72 -8.10 20.73 -7.33
C LYS A 72 -9.49 21.00 -7.86
N THR A 73 -10.36 21.52 -7.01
CA THR A 73 -11.67 22.01 -7.42
C THR A 73 -11.55 23.45 -7.90
N ALA A 74 -11.95 23.71 -9.14
CA ALA A 74 -12.16 25.06 -9.66
C ALA A 74 -13.66 25.25 -9.88
N VAL A 75 -14.29 26.05 -9.03
CA VAL A 75 -15.69 26.45 -9.20
C VAL A 75 -15.68 27.81 -9.88
N THR A 76 -15.84 27.83 -11.20
CA THR A 76 -16.02 29.06 -11.97
C THR A 76 -17.51 29.19 -12.27
N GLY A 77 -18.16 30.16 -11.66
CA GLY A 77 -19.58 30.45 -11.88
C GLY A 77 -19.76 31.93 -12.23
N ASN A 78 -20.40 32.22 -13.35
CA ASN A 78 -21.03 33.51 -13.58
C ASN A 78 -22.49 33.36 -13.14
N THR A 79 -22.91 34.02 -12.05
CA THR A 79 -24.30 33.95 -11.59
C THR A 79 -25.26 34.71 -12.51
N GLY A 80 -24.73 35.49 -13.47
CA GLY A 80 -25.52 36.49 -14.20
C GLY A 80 -26.23 37.46 -13.24
N GLN A 81 -27.15 38.28 -13.75
CA GLN A 81 -28.20 38.85 -12.90
C GLN A 81 -29.21 37.72 -12.61
N GLY A 82 -29.07 37.07 -11.47
CA GLY A 82 -30.08 36.12 -11.01
C GLY A 82 -31.35 36.85 -10.62
N GLY A 83 -32.50 36.42 -11.14
CA GLY A 83 -33.78 36.64 -10.46
C GLY A 83 -33.73 36.03 -9.05
N THR A 84 -34.71 36.33 -8.20
CA THR A 84 -34.72 35.99 -6.75
C THR A 84 -34.65 34.50 -6.40
N ASP A 85 -34.54 33.60 -7.38
CA ASP A 85 -34.63 32.15 -7.20
C ASP A 85 -33.26 31.47 -7.07
N LEU A 86 -33.22 30.42 -6.25
CA LEU A 86 -32.07 29.54 -6.07
C LEU A 86 -31.77 28.74 -7.35
N HIS A 87 -30.49 28.62 -7.71
CA HIS A 87 -30.04 27.81 -8.84
C HIS A 87 -28.94 26.83 -8.41
N THR A 88 -28.77 25.76 -9.19
CA THR A 88 -27.78 24.70 -8.99
C THR A 88 -26.64 24.79 -9.99
N HIS A 89 -25.42 24.49 -9.54
CA HIS A 89 -24.23 24.41 -10.39
C HIS A 89 -23.72 22.98 -10.47
N SER A 90 -23.27 22.58 -11.66
CA SER A 90 -22.59 21.30 -11.86
C SER A 90 -21.09 21.47 -11.59
N VAL A 91 -20.53 20.63 -10.72
CA VAL A 91 -19.09 20.60 -10.41
C VAL A 91 -18.49 19.35 -11.04
N ASN A 92 -17.60 19.54 -12.02
CA ASN A 92 -16.84 18.45 -12.61
C ASN A 92 -15.49 18.34 -11.90
N LEU A 93 -15.15 17.12 -11.44
CA LEU A 93 -13.86 16.81 -10.84
C LEU A 93 -13.05 15.95 -11.79
N THR A 94 -11.80 16.34 -12.05
CA THR A 94 -10.85 15.55 -12.84
C THR A 94 -9.62 15.27 -11.99
N GLY A 95 -9.37 13.99 -11.70
CA GLY A 95 -8.12 13.54 -11.10
C GLY A 95 -7.09 13.24 -12.19
N VAL A 96 -5.87 13.73 -12.02
CA VAL A 96 -4.73 13.37 -12.88
C VAL A 96 -3.79 12.51 -12.02
N GLN A 97 -3.57 11.27 -12.43
CA GLN A 97 -2.55 10.41 -11.85
C GLN A 97 -1.23 10.60 -12.58
N SER A 98 -0.11 10.57 -11.86
CA SER A 98 1.22 10.65 -12.45
C SER A 98 1.51 9.37 -13.27
N SER A 99 2.00 9.52 -14.50
CA SER A 99 2.43 8.41 -15.35
C SER A 99 3.77 7.80 -14.94
N SER A 100 4.40 8.30 -13.88
CA SER A 100 5.70 7.83 -13.40
C SER A 100 5.61 6.63 -12.45
N GLY A 101 4.42 6.04 -12.27
CA GLY A 101 4.27 4.75 -11.60
C GLY A 101 4.95 3.63 -12.41
N ILE A 102 5.69 2.76 -11.73
CA ILE A 102 6.43 1.61 -12.31
C ILE A 102 5.52 0.63 -13.09
N GLY A 103 4.18 0.78 -13.00
CA GLY A 103 3.18 -0.05 -13.69
C GLY A 103 2.82 0.36 -15.12
N HIS A 104 3.23 1.54 -15.60
CA HIS A 104 3.15 1.84 -17.03
C HIS A 104 4.39 1.26 -17.71
N ALA A 105 4.29 -0.01 -18.15
CA ALA A 105 5.20 -0.50 -19.17
C ALA A 105 5.22 0.54 -20.29
N LYS A 106 6.38 1.16 -20.53
CA LYS A 106 6.59 1.91 -21.77
C LYS A 106 6.26 0.93 -22.90
N THR A 107 5.11 1.10 -23.52
CA THR A 107 4.93 0.62 -24.90
C THR A 107 5.90 1.45 -25.71
N GLU A 108 7.12 0.92 -25.86
CA GLU A 108 8.08 1.41 -26.83
C GLU A 108 7.41 1.27 -28.21
N THR A 109 7.19 2.41 -28.86
CA THR A 109 6.81 2.54 -30.27
C THR A 109 8.03 2.45 -31.16
#